data_AF-A0A946RI21-F1
#
_entry.id   AF-A0A946RI21-F1
#
_cell.length_a   1.000
_cell.length_b   1.000
_cell.length_c   1.000
_cell.angle_alpha   90.00
_cell.angle_beta   90.00
_cell.angle_gamma   90.00
#
_symmetry.space_group_name_H-M   'P 1'
#
loop_
_entity.id
_entity.type
_entity.pdbx_description
1 polymer ?
#
loop_
_entity_poly.entity_id
_entity_poly.type
_entity_poly.pdbx_seq_one_letter_code
_entity_poly.pdbx_strand_id
1 'polypeptide(L)'
;MSGGWAAKDFCEAGVKTLVLERGRHVEHGEDYIGENKDPWNMKFRDKVDQKLADDRYPRQKKCYAFKDSTKHFFVDDIEHPYSTEKGNNFEWIRGNQLGGRSLLWHRQSYRWSDMDFSSNARDGYGTDWPVRY
;
A
#
# COMPACT_ATOMS: atom_id res chain seq x y z
N MET A 1 -7.70 -0.03 2.80
CA MET A 1 -8.49 1.20 3.04
C MET A 1 -9.88 1.15 2.39
N SER A 2 -10.00 1.19 1.06
CA SER A 2 -11.29 1.27 0.35
C SER A 2 -12.25 0.11 0.67
N GLY A 3 -11.76 -1.13 0.69
CA GLY A 3 -12.59 -2.29 1.08
C GLY A 3 -13.10 -2.22 2.53
N GLY A 4 -12.33 -1.62 3.44
CA GLY A 4 -12.74 -1.42 4.83
C GLY A 4 -13.84 -0.38 4.98
N TRP A 5 -13.75 0.73 4.22
CA TRP A 5 -14.82 1.73 4.15
C TRP A 5 -16.10 1.16 3.57
N ALA A 6 -16.02 0.45 2.44
CA ALA A 6 -17.19 -0.21 1.85
C ALA A 6 -17.83 -1.22 2.82
N ALA A 7 -17.03 -2.03 3.51
CA ALA A 7 -17.54 -2.99 4.48
C ALA A 7 -18.23 -2.32 5.67
N LYS A 8 -17.66 -1.22 6.18
CA LYS A 8 -18.28 -0.41 7.23
C LYS A 8 -19.65 0.11 6.77
N ASP A 9 -19.71 0.76 5.62
CA ASP A 9 -20.95 1.37 5.12
C ASP A 9 -22.05 0.31 4.87
N PHE A 10 -21.68 -0.85 4.33
CA PHE A 10 -22.62 -1.96 4.14
C PHE A 10 -23.12 -2.54 5.47
N CYS A 11 -22.23 -2.75 6.44
CA CYS A 11 -22.61 -3.23 7.76
C CYS A 11 -23.54 -2.24 8.49
N GLU A 12 -23.24 -0.94 8.43
CA GLU A 12 -24.08 0.12 9.02
C GLU A 12 -25.45 0.22 8.35
N ALA A 13 -25.53 -0.09 7.06
CA ALA A 13 -26.79 -0.22 6.33
C ALA A 13 -27.55 -1.54 6.61
N GLY A 14 -27.05 -2.40 7.49
CA GLY A 14 -27.69 -3.67 7.85
C GLY A 14 -27.43 -4.84 6.88
N VAL A 15 -26.50 -4.68 5.94
CA VAL A 15 -26.14 -5.73 4.99
C VAL A 15 -25.17 -6.71 5.64
N LYS A 16 -25.47 -8.02 5.53
CA LYS A 16 -24.54 -9.09 5.93
C LYS A 16 -23.33 -9.08 4.99
N THR A 17 -22.19 -8.66 5.52
CA THR A 17 -20.97 -8.41 4.73
C THR A 17 -19.85 -9.36 5.14
N LEU A 18 -19.22 -10.00 4.16
CA LEU A 18 -18.00 -10.80 4.34
C LEU A 18 -16.81 -10.05 3.72
N VAL A 19 -15.73 -9.90 4.49
CA VAL A 19 -14.47 -9.35 4.02
C VAL A 19 -13.46 -10.48 3.89
N LEU A 20 -12.95 -10.69 2.69
CA LEU A 20 -11.85 -11.63 2.42
C LEU A 20 -10.56 -10.82 2.24
N GLU A 21 -9.63 -11.00 3.17
CA GLU A 21 -8.27 -10.46 3.09
C GLU A 21 -7.32 -11.62 2.83
N ARG A 22 -6.43 -11.46 1.85
CA ARG A 22 -5.42 -12.47 1.51
C ARG A 22 -4.31 -12.50 2.56
N GLY A 23 -3.92 -11.32 3.05
CA GLY A 23 -2.83 -11.16 4.01
C GLY A 23 -3.20 -11.60 5.42
N ARG A 24 -2.22 -11.50 6.31
CA ARG A 24 -2.41 -11.79 7.74
C ARG A 24 -3.29 -10.73 8.42
N HIS A 25 -3.95 -11.12 9.50
CA HIS A 25 -4.53 -10.16 10.43
C HIS A 25 -3.43 -9.31 11.07
N VAL A 26 -3.76 -8.04 11.35
CA VAL A 26 -2.86 -7.09 11.98
C VAL A 26 -3.59 -6.41 13.13
N GLU A 27 -3.02 -6.53 14.31
CA GLU A 27 -3.51 -5.91 15.54
C GLU A 27 -2.70 -4.65 15.86
N HIS A 28 -3.41 -3.55 16.15
CA HIS A 28 -2.76 -2.29 16.51
C HIS A 28 -2.12 -2.38 17.90
N GLY A 29 -0.89 -1.87 18.04
CA GLY A 29 -0.09 -1.96 19.26
C GLY A 29 0.74 -3.25 19.40
N GLU A 30 0.29 -4.37 18.82
CA GLU A 30 1.04 -5.63 18.86
C GLU A 30 1.94 -5.81 17.62
N ASP A 31 1.36 -5.68 16.42
CA ASP A 31 2.05 -5.96 15.16
C ASP A 31 2.91 -4.80 14.64
N TYR A 32 2.86 -3.67 15.33
CA TYR A 32 3.61 -2.46 15.00
C TYR A 32 4.99 -2.52 15.64
N ILE A 33 5.76 -3.54 15.29
CA ILE A 33 7.02 -3.90 15.96
C ILE A 33 8.09 -2.80 15.99
N GLY A 34 7.99 -1.80 15.11
CA GLY A 34 8.88 -0.64 15.05
C GLY A 34 8.32 0.64 15.67
N GLU A 35 7.08 0.62 16.15
CA GLU A 35 6.46 1.77 16.82
C GLU A 35 7.21 2.09 18.11
N ASN A 36 7.44 3.39 18.35
CA ASN A 36 8.18 3.91 19.50
C ASN A 36 9.61 3.36 19.69
N LYS A 37 10.21 2.79 18.63
CA LYS A 37 11.62 2.37 18.65
C LYS A 37 12.48 3.41 17.95
N ASP A 38 13.43 3.97 18.68
CA ASP A 38 14.41 4.84 18.05
C ASP A 38 15.32 4.05 17.10
N PRO A 39 15.71 4.63 15.95
CA PRO A 39 16.58 3.95 14.99
C PRO A 39 17.88 3.46 15.61
N TRP A 40 18.51 4.20 16.54
CA TRP A 40 19.77 3.78 17.16
C TRP A 40 19.67 2.55 18.06
N ASN A 41 18.45 2.20 18.51
CA ASN A 41 18.19 0.98 19.27
C ASN A 41 18.03 -0.25 18.37
N MET A 42 17.94 -0.07 17.04
CA MET A 42 17.78 -1.14 16.06
C MET A 42 19.13 -1.55 15.47
N LYS A 43 19.33 -2.87 15.29
CA LYS A 43 20.60 -3.49 14.84
C LYS A 43 21.26 -2.79 13.65
N PHE A 44 20.47 -2.39 12.66
CA PHE A 44 20.94 -1.77 11.43
C PHE A 44 20.48 -0.32 11.26
N ARG A 45 20.17 0.37 12.38
CA ARG A 45 19.66 1.74 12.36
C ARG A 45 18.40 1.90 11.49
N ASP A 46 17.46 0.99 11.69
CA ASP A 46 16.20 0.86 10.94
C ASP A 46 16.35 0.55 9.43
N LYS A 47 17.57 0.28 8.96
CA LYS A 47 17.79 -0.27 7.62
C LYS A 47 17.52 -1.76 7.62
N VAL A 48 16.91 -2.26 6.55
CA VAL A 48 16.78 -3.71 6.36
C VAL A 48 18.16 -4.30 6.09
N ASP A 49 18.41 -5.52 6.60
CA ASP A 49 19.57 -6.31 6.22
C ASP A 49 19.72 -6.35 4.68
N GLN A 50 20.90 -6.01 4.17
CA GLN A 50 21.09 -5.79 2.75
C GLN A 50 20.91 -7.09 1.95
N LYS A 51 21.43 -8.21 2.49
CA LYS A 51 21.28 -9.51 1.84
C LYS A 51 19.81 -9.92 1.75
N LEU A 52 19.07 -9.78 2.85
CA LEU A 52 17.63 -10.03 2.85
C LEU A 52 16.89 -9.15 1.83
N ALA A 53 17.19 -7.85 1.79
CA ALA A 53 16.54 -6.91 0.88
C ALA A 53 16.82 -7.27 -0.59
N ASP A 54 18.06 -7.64 -0.91
CA ASP A 54 18.49 -7.99 -2.26
C ASP A 54 17.92 -9.34 -2.72
N ASP A 55 17.91 -10.35 -1.84
CA ASP A 55 17.50 -11.71 -2.16
C ASP A 55 15.96 -11.87 -2.22
N ARG A 56 15.23 -11.18 -1.33
CA ARG A 56 13.78 -11.41 -1.13
C ARG A 56 12.90 -10.25 -1.56
N TYR A 57 13.44 -9.02 -1.61
CA TYR A 57 12.65 -7.79 -1.85
C TYR A 57 13.20 -6.89 -2.97
N PRO A 58 13.62 -7.42 -4.14
CA PRO A 58 14.20 -6.61 -5.21
C PRO A 58 13.32 -5.46 -5.71
N ARG A 59 11.99 -5.51 -5.50
CA ARG A 59 11.04 -4.44 -5.82
C ARG A 59 10.66 -3.63 -4.60
N GLN A 60 10.23 -4.28 -3.52
CA GLN A 60 9.73 -3.54 -2.35
C GLN A 60 10.80 -2.65 -1.71
N LYS A 61 12.09 -3.04 -1.79
CA LYS A 61 13.23 -2.25 -1.27
C LYS A 61 13.38 -0.85 -1.88
N LYS A 62 12.74 -0.60 -3.02
CA LYS A 62 12.78 0.70 -3.72
C LYS A 62 11.78 1.71 -3.15
N CYS A 63 10.89 1.27 -2.26
CA CYS A 63 9.96 2.16 -1.58
C CYS A 63 10.64 2.91 -0.42
N TYR A 64 10.40 4.22 -0.29
CA TYR A 64 10.87 5.04 0.85
C TYR A 64 10.45 4.50 2.22
N ALA A 65 9.34 3.77 2.27
CA ALA A 65 8.77 3.20 3.49
C ALA A 65 9.29 1.79 3.78
N PHE A 66 10.18 1.22 2.96
CA PHE A 66 10.74 -0.11 3.22
C PHE A 66 11.90 0.00 4.22
N LYS A 67 11.57 -0.18 5.50
CA LYS A 67 12.51 -0.10 6.62
C LYS A 67 12.42 -1.33 7.51
N ASP A 68 13.40 -1.55 8.37
CA ASP A 68 13.40 -2.73 9.25
C ASP A 68 12.18 -2.76 10.18
N SER A 69 11.72 -1.59 10.60
CA SER A 69 10.51 -1.35 11.39
C SER A 69 9.19 -1.66 10.67
N THR A 70 9.20 -1.79 9.35
CA THR A 70 7.97 -1.81 8.53
C THR A 70 7.98 -2.87 7.42
N LYS A 71 9.11 -3.52 7.14
CA LYS A 71 9.28 -4.51 6.06
C LYS A 71 8.28 -5.67 6.14
N HIS A 72 7.85 -6.03 7.34
CA HIS A 72 6.88 -7.11 7.61
C HIS A 72 5.46 -6.78 7.14
N PHE A 73 5.21 -5.54 6.74
CA PHE A 73 3.97 -5.10 6.08
C PHE A 73 4.09 -5.06 4.56
N PHE A 74 5.24 -5.40 3.99
CA PHE A 74 5.42 -5.54 2.55
C PHE A 74 5.29 -7.00 2.13
N VAL A 75 4.85 -7.19 0.89
CA VAL A 75 4.81 -8.51 0.28
C VAL A 75 6.24 -9.03 0.02
N ASP A 76 6.44 -10.34 0.11
CA ASP A 76 7.66 -10.96 -0.37
C ASP A 76 7.64 -11.06 -1.91
N ASP A 77 8.64 -10.51 -2.58
CA ASP A 77 8.64 -10.45 -4.04
C ASP A 77 8.88 -11.82 -4.70
N ILE A 78 9.53 -12.74 -3.98
CA ILE A 78 9.86 -14.09 -4.49
C ILE A 78 8.67 -15.02 -4.35
N GLU A 79 7.95 -14.95 -3.24
CA GLU A 79 6.73 -15.75 -3.04
C GLU A 79 5.54 -15.25 -3.86
N HIS A 80 5.56 -13.96 -4.24
CA HIS A 80 4.46 -13.31 -4.93
C HIS A 80 4.91 -12.57 -6.19
N PRO A 81 5.50 -13.28 -7.17
CA PRO A 81 6.03 -12.65 -8.37
C PRO A 81 4.91 -12.03 -9.22
N TYR A 82 5.28 -11.01 -10.00
CA TYR A 82 4.46 -10.48 -11.09
C TYR A 82 5.34 -10.25 -12.32
N SER A 83 4.73 -10.24 -13.49
CA SER A 83 5.40 -9.90 -14.75
C SER A 83 5.00 -8.50 -15.21
N THR A 84 5.91 -7.86 -15.93
CA THR A 84 5.64 -6.65 -16.70
C THR A 84 5.97 -6.92 -18.16
N GLU A 85 5.37 -6.15 -19.06
CA GLU A 85 5.75 -6.18 -20.46
C GLU A 85 7.24 -5.81 -20.64
N LYS A 86 7.88 -6.39 -21.65
CA LYS A 86 9.30 -6.14 -21.95
C LYS A 86 9.53 -4.63 -22.15
N GLY A 87 10.52 -4.09 -21.44
CA GLY A 87 10.86 -2.66 -21.49
C GLY A 87 10.09 -1.80 -20.48
N ASN A 88 9.11 -2.35 -19.76
CA ASN A 88 8.39 -1.65 -18.71
C ASN A 88 9.07 -1.86 -17.34
N ASN A 89 9.44 -0.75 -16.71
CA ASN A 89 10.08 -0.71 -15.39
C ASN A 89 9.07 -0.51 -14.24
N PHE A 90 7.80 -0.83 -14.46
CA PHE A 90 6.76 -0.71 -13.44
C PHE A 90 7.10 -1.52 -12.19
N GLU A 91 6.95 -0.87 -11.04
CA GLU A 91 7.22 -1.46 -9.73
C GLU A 91 5.97 -1.47 -8.87
N TRP A 92 5.41 -2.66 -8.67
CA TRP A 92 4.23 -2.79 -7.84
C TRP A 92 4.60 -2.92 -6.35
N ILE A 93 4.52 -1.78 -5.65
CA ILE A 93 4.71 -1.75 -4.20
C ILE A 93 3.42 -2.19 -3.49
N ARG A 94 3.49 -3.26 -2.71
CA ARG A 94 2.31 -3.94 -2.16
C ARG A 94 2.44 -4.20 -0.66
N GLY A 95 1.32 -4.05 0.05
CA GLY A 95 1.15 -4.62 1.38
C GLY A 95 0.57 -6.03 1.30
N ASN A 96 0.73 -6.82 2.36
CA ASN A 96 0.23 -8.19 2.47
C ASN A 96 -0.39 -8.46 3.86
N GLN A 97 -1.34 -7.61 4.26
CA GLN A 97 -1.99 -7.66 5.57
C GLN A 97 -3.32 -6.90 5.55
N LEU A 98 -4.16 -7.16 6.55
CA LEU A 98 -5.34 -6.35 6.83
C LEU A 98 -4.98 -4.85 6.94
N GLY A 99 -5.78 -4.02 6.29
CA GLY A 99 -5.51 -2.58 6.11
C GLY A 99 -4.75 -2.28 4.81
N GLY A 100 -3.89 -3.19 4.36
CA GLY A 100 -3.18 -3.11 3.10
C GLY A 100 -2.19 -1.94 3.05
N ARG A 101 -2.08 -1.30 1.88
CA ARG A 101 -1.07 -0.26 1.61
C ARG A 101 -1.25 1.01 2.46
N SER A 102 -2.42 1.23 3.06
CA SER A 102 -2.66 2.38 3.94
C SER A 102 -1.91 2.33 5.27
N LEU A 103 -1.24 1.23 5.60
CA LEU A 103 -0.33 1.19 6.74
C LEU A 103 1.06 1.77 6.42
N LEU A 104 1.38 1.94 5.13
CA LEU A 104 2.73 2.26 4.64
C LEU A 104 2.79 3.54 3.79
N TRP A 105 1.66 4.17 3.52
CA TRP A 105 1.55 5.40 2.73
C TRP A 105 1.96 6.66 3.49
N HIS A 106 2.19 7.75 2.76
CA HIS A 106 2.66 9.03 3.29
C HIS A 106 1.52 9.93 3.80
N ARG A 107 0.27 9.42 3.82
CA ARG A 107 -0.93 10.13 4.29
C ARG A 107 -1.29 11.42 3.54
N GLN A 108 -0.67 11.67 2.40
CA GLN A 108 -1.03 12.79 1.54
C GLN A 108 -2.44 12.56 0.99
N SER A 109 -3.32 13.52 1.25
CA SER A 109 -4.76 13.41 0.99
C SER A 109 -5.23 14.65 0.24
N TYR A 110 -5.21 14.56 -1.09
CA TYR A 110 -5.64 15.63 -1.97
C TYR A 110 -7.03 15.34 -2.53
N ARG A 111 -7.87 16.36 -2.63
CA ARG A 111 -9.13 16.30 -3.38
C ARG A 111 -8.87 16.78 -4.79
N TRP A 112 -9.42 16.07 -5.77
CA TRP A 112 -9.46 16.54 -7.16
C TRP A 112 -10.28 17.82 -7.28
N SER A 113 -9.84 18.71 -8.16
CA SER A 113 -10.53 19.93 -8.55
C SER A 113 -11.45 19.70 -9.76
N ASP A 114 -12.32 20.66 -10.05
CA ASP A 114 -13.15 20.69 -11.26
C ASP A 114 -12.33 20.53 -12.56
N MET A 115 -11.09 21.02 -12.55
CA MET A 115 -10.18 20.88 -13.68
C MET A 115 -9.81 19.41 -13.87
N ASP A 116 -9.44 18.69 -12.81
CA ASP A 116 -9.06 17.28 -12.87
C ASP A 116 -10.21 16.41 -13.42
N PHE A 117 -11.46 16.69 -13.01
CA PHE A 117 -12.63 15.98 -13.52
C PHE A 117 -12.96 16.27 -14.99
N SER A 118 -12.51 17.41 -15.53
CA SER A 118 -12.80 17.83 -16.91
C SER A 118 -11.60 17.73 -17.86
N SER A 119 -10.41 17.35 -17.38
CA SER A 119 -9.18 17.28 -18.18
C SER A 119 -9.36 16.42 -19.44
N ASN A 120 -9.81 15.17 -19.28
CA ASN A 120 -9.96 14.22 -20.40
C ASN A 120 -10.90 14.73 -21.52
N ALA A 121 -11.96 15.46 -21.15
CA ALA A 121 -12.88 16.05 -22.12
C ALA A 121 -12.27 17.28 -22.83
N ARG A 122 -11.43 18.04 -22.14
CA ARG A 122 -10.78 19.25 -22.66
C ARG A 122 -9.59 18.93 -23.56
N ASP A 123 -8.79 17.93 -23.19
CA ASP A 123 -7.58 17.54 -23.92
C ASP A 123 -7.85 16.49 -25.01
N GLY A 124 -8.98 15.77 -24.92
CA GLY A 124 -9.37 14.74 -25.87
C GLY A 124 -8.69 13.38 -25.64
N TYR A 125 -8.04 13.17 -24.49
CA TYR A 125 -7.36 11.94 -24.13
C TYR A 125 -8.05 11.22 -22.97
N GLY A 126 -8.29 9.92 -23.15
CA GLY A 126 -8.98 9.10 -22.14
C GLY A 126 -10.49 9.29 -22.14
N THR A 127 -11.14 8.88 -21.04
CA THR A 127 -12.60 8.92 -20.91
C THR A 127 -13.00 10.05 -19.98
N ASP A 128 -13.93 10.90 -20.42
CA ASP A 128 -14.52 11.93 -19.56
C ASP A 128 -15.18 11.29 -18.33
N TRP A 129 -14.95 11.86 -17.15
CA TRP A 129 -15.58 11.36 -15.92
C TRP A 129 -17.10 11.57 -16.03
N PRO A 130 -17.94 10.62 -15.58
CA PRO A 130 -19.40 10.80 -15.60
C PRO A 130 -19.92 11.65 -14.44
N VAL A 131 -19.03 12.22 -13.63
CA VAL A 131 -19.33 13.02 -12.43
C VAL A 131 -18.55 14.33 -12.46
N ARG A 132 -19.05 15.33 -11.72
CA ARG A 132 -18.42 16.64 -11.54
C ARG A 132 -18.35 16.96 -10.05
N TYR A 133 -17.58 17.98 -9.71
CA TYR A 133 -17.35 18.40 -8.33
C TYR A 133 -18.62 18.98 -7.68
#